data_AF-A0A6N9EP60-F1
#
_entry.id   AF-A0A6N9EP60-F1
#
_cell.length_a   1.000
_cell.length_b   1.000
_cell.length_c   1.000
_cell.angle_alpha   90.00
_cell.angle_beta   90.00
_cell.angle_gamma   90.00
#
_symmetry.space_group_name_H-M   'P 1'
#
loop_
_entity.id
_entity.type
_entity.pdbx_description
1 polymer ?
#
loop_
_entity_poly.entity_id
_entity_poly.type
_entity_poly.pdbx_seq_one_letter_code
_entity_poly.pdbx_strand_id
1 'polypeptide(L)'
;MVSTAAARMTTAFHTTFALAALLAFLGGCGGGQLPQAKPLPSGCLAAFDQESLGSVEHMALCDHIVASHPRLLRAHVDRFIVWQHYGRELEACRKLFEMEKTMATLTSTPDDQEDFRFSVEVVCRKQGGDG
;
A
#
# COMPACT_ATOMS: atom_id res chain seq x y z
N MET A 1 63.22 25.52 43.76
CA MET A 1 62.95 25.27 42.33
C MET A 1 61.68 26.06 42.01
N VAL A 2 61.72 27.17 41.25
CA VAL A 2 61.68 27.22 39.76
C VAL A 2 60.51 26.37 39.26
N SER A 3 59.54 26.78 38.43
CA SER A 3 59.12 28.02 37.76
C SER A 3 57.81 27.67 37.03
N THR A 4 57.03 28.71 36.65
CA THR A 4 56.17 28.81 35.43
C THR A 4 55.01 27.81 35.23
N ALA A 5 53.75 28.25 35.27
CA ALA A 5 53.01 29.04 34.27
C ALA A 5 52.27 28.19 33.22
N ALA A 6 50.94 28.36 33.24
CA ALA A 6 50.00 28.51 32.12
C ALA A 6 50.00 27.51 30.95
N ALA A 7 48.82 26.95 30.68
CA ALA A 7 48.14 27.15 29.40
C ALA A 7 46.63 26.94 29.54
N ARG A 8 45.88 28.03 29.40
CA ARG A 8 44.46 28.03 29.03
C ARG A 8 44.34 27.48 27.60
N MET A 9 43.35 26.64 27.33
CA MET A 9 42.62 26.70 26.06
C MET A 9 41.11 26.69 26.32
N THR A 10 40.58 27.89 26.19
CA THR A 10 39.20 28.26 25.95
C THR A 10 38.69 27.70 24.62
N THR A 11 37.50 27.11 24.62
CA THR A 11 36.51 27.22 23.52
C THR A 11 35.13 27.16 24.18
N ALA A 12 34.54 28.31 24.54
CA ALA A 12 33.63 29.09 23.71
C ALA A 12 32.40 28.29 23.25
N PHE A 13 31.42 28.10 24.15
CA PHE A 13 30.04 27.88 23.75
C PHE A 13 29.52 29.20 23.16
N HIS A 14 29.38 29.25 21.85
CA HIS A 14 28.74 30.36 21.15
C HIS A 14 27.37 29.94 20.66
N THR A 15 26.40 30.65 21.22
CA THR A 15 25.00 30.83 20.86
C THR A 15 24.73 30.90 19.36
N THR A 16 23.67 30.26 18.90
CA THR A 16 22.85 30.70 17.76
C THR A 16 21.48 30.00 17.79
N PHE A 17 20.63 30.35 18.76
CA PHE A 17 19.19 30.09 18.63
C PHE A 17 18.60 31.21 17.76
N ALA A 18 18.69 31.01 16.45
CA ALA A 18 18.15 31.91 15.46
C ALA A 18 16.62 31.76 15.38
N LEU A 19 15.97 32.91 15.35
CA LEU A 19 14.56 33.18 15.09
C LEU A 19 13.86 32.13 14.19
N ALA A 20 12.84 31.47 14.72
CA ALA A 20 11.79 30.83 13.92
C ALA A 20 10.39 31.08 14.52
N ALA A 21 10.16 32.26 15.08
CA ALA A 21 8.89 32.65 15.71
C ALA A 21 8.11 33.74 14.95
N LEU A 22 8.34 33.92 13.65
CA LEU A 22 7.80 35.06 12.91
C LEU A 22 7.39 34.76 11.46
N LEU A 23 6.74 33.63 11.22
CA LEU A 23 5.97 33.38 10.00
C LEU A 23 4.59 32.77 10.29
N ALA A 24 4.00 33.16 11.42
CA ALA A 24 2.60 32.88 11.75
C ALA A 24 1.66 34.01 11.29
N PHE A 25 1.87 34.61 10.12
CA PHE A 25 0.94 35.56 9.51
C PHE A 25 1.35 35.76 8.05
N LEU A 26 0.70 35.05 7.12
CA LEU A 26 0.36 35.47 5.75
C LEU A 26 -0.07 34.24 4.93
N GLY A 27 -1.33 34.21 4.51
CA GLY A 27 -1.79 33.37 3.39
C GLY A 27 -2.50 32.08 3.78
N GLY A 28 -3.76 32.19 4.19
CA GLY A 28 -4.69 31.06 4.17
C GLY A 28 -5.26 30.77 2.78
N CYS A 29 -5.99 29.65 2.75
CA CYS A 29 -6.91 29.16 1.72
C CYS A 29 -6.32 28.21 0.67
N GLY A 30 -6.54 26.91 0.90
CA GLY A 30 -6.12 25.83 0.01
C GLY A 30 -5.84 24.50 0.73
N GLY A 31 -6.00 24.44 2.06
CA GLY A 31 -5.98 23.21 2.83
C GLY A 31 -7.25 22.40 2.63
N GLY A 32 -7.48 21.91 1.41
CA GLY A 32 -8.35 20.77 1.21
C GLY A 32 -7.67 19.58 1.87
N GLN A 33 -7.98 19.33 3.15
CA GLN A 33 -7.75 18.04 3.74
C GLN A 33 -8.52 17.06 2.86
N LEU A 34 -7.84 16.41 1.91
CA LEU A 34 -8.40 15.26 1.21
C LEU A 34 -8.96 14.37 2.31
N PRO A 35 -10.21 13.90 2.22
CA PRO A 35 -10.70 12.91 3.16
C PRO A 35 -9.65 11.82 3.17
N GLN A 36 -8.99 11.65 4.32
CA GLN A 36 -8.06 10.54 4.55
C GLN A 36 -8.86 9.32 4.12
N ALA A 37 -8.50 8.75 2.96
CA ALA A 37 -9.14 7.55 2.48
C ALA A 37 -8.88 6.54 3.58
N LYS A 38 -9.93 6.20 4.35
CA LYS A 38 -9.86 5.04 5.24
C LYS A 38 -9.21 3.95 4.39
N PRO A 39 -8.14 3.27 4.85
CA PRO A 39 -7.63 2.13 4.12
C PRO A 39 -8.82 1.25 3.83
N LEU A 40 -9.11 1.06 2.54
CA LEU A 40 -10.26 0.27 2.14
C LEU A 40 -10.04 -1.08 2.81
N PRO A 41 -10.95 -1.49 3.72
CA PRO A 41 -10.82 -2.82 4.28
C PRO A 41 -10.92 -3.75 3.08
N SER A 42 -9.84 -4.47 2.81
CA SER A 42 -9.80 -5.59 1.88
C SER A 42 -10.76 -6.65 2.43
N GLY A 43 -12.06 -6.42 2.22
CA GLY A 43 -13.12 -7.02 3.03
C GLY A 43 -13.20 -8.53 2.93
N CYS A 44 -12.61 -9.12 1.87
CA CYS A 44 -12.44 -10.57 1.84
C CYS A 44 -11.11 -11.04 2.43
N LEU A 45 -9.94 -10.41 2.17
CA LEU A 45 -8.71 -10.83 2.89
C LEU A 45 -8.86 -10.76 4.42
N ALA A 46 -9.53 -9.72 4.95
CA ALA A 46 -9.82 -9.61 6.38
C ALA A 46 -10.80 -10.69 6.90
N ALA A 47 -11.46 -11.43 6.01
CA ALA A 47 -12.34 -12.54 6.35
C ALA A 47 -11.58 -13.87 6.54
N PHE A 48 -10.26 -13.92 6.25
CA PHE A 48 -9.45 -15.09 6.58
C PHE A 48 -9.40 -15.40 8.08
N ASP A 49 -9.41 -14.36 8.91
CA ASP A 49 -9.37 -14.49 10.36
C ASP A 49 -10.75 -14.82 10.96
N GLN A 50 -11.79 -14.96 10.12
CA GLN A 50 -13.13 -15.31 10.55
C GLN A 50 -13.31 -16.84 10.45
N GLU A 51 -13.20 -17.53 11.59
CA GLU A 51 -13.31 -19.00 11.69
C GLU A 51 -14.64 -19.59 11.16
N SER A 52 -15.64 -18.77 10.85
CA SER A 52 -16.98 -19.21 10.44
C SER A 52 -17.20 -19.36 8.93
N LEU A 53 -16.32 -18.84 8.06
CA LEU A 53 -16.57 -18.85 6.61
C LEU A 53 -15.97 -20.09 5.94
N GLY A 54 -16.83 -20.87 5.27
CA GLY A 54 -16.37 -21.92 4.37
C GLY A 54 -15.64 -21.35 3.14
N SER A 55 -14.79 -22.15 2.49
CA SER A 55 -14.02 -21.71 1.31
C SER A 55 -14.91 -21.15 0.19
N VAL A 56 -16.06 -21.79 -0.07
CA VAL A 56 -17.03 -21.34 -1.09
C VAL A 56 -17.64 -19.99 -0.72
N GLU A 57 -18.00 -19.80 0.54
CA GLU A 57 -18.61 -18.56 1.04
C GLU A 57 -17.60 -17.41 1.00
N HIS A 58 -16.34 -17.67 1.36
CA HIS A 58 -15.29 -16.67 1.30
C HIS A 58 -14.98 -16.27 -0.16
N MET A 59 -14.90 -17.23 -1.10
CA MET A 59 -14.74 -16.90 -2.52
C MET A 59 -15.92 -16.08 -3.06
N ALA A 60 -17.16 -16.42 -2.67
CA ALA A 60 -18.36 -15.67 -3.05
C ALA A 60 -18.38 -14.25 -2.47
N LEU A 61 -17.88 -14.06 -1.25
CA LEU A 61 -17.68 -12.75 -0.64
C LEU A 61 -16.70 -11.91 -1.47
N CYS A 62 -15.54 -12.47 -1.86
CA CYS A 62 -14.60 -11.75 -2.73
C CYS A 62 -15.24 -11.38 -4.08
N ASP A 63 -16.02 -12.28 -4.68
CA ASP A 63 -16.74 -12.00 -5.93
C ASP A 63 -17.72 -10.83 -5.75
N HIS A 64 -18.47 -10.81 -4.64
CA HIS A 64 -19.40 -9.73 -4.34
C HIS A 64 -18.71 -8.39 -4.14
N ILE A 65 -17.56 -8.36 -3.45
CA ILE A 65 -16.77 -7.14 -3.24
C ILE A 65 -16.25 -6.59 -4.58
N VAL A 66 -15.72 -7.46 -5.45
CA VAL A 66 -15.28 -7.07 -6.79
C VAL A 66 -16.46 -6.55 -7.63
N ALA A 67 -17.62 -7.21 -7.57
CA ALA A 67 -18.81 -6.77 -8.29
C ALA A 67 -19.29 -5.38 -7.82
N SER A 68 -19.13 -5.07 -6.53
CA SER A 68 -19.48 -3.78 -5.95
C SER A 68 -18.44 -2.69 -6.23
N HIS A 69 -17.18 -3.08 -6.48
CA HIS A 69 -16.06 -2.16 -6.72
C HIS A 69 -15.22 -2.58 -7.95
N PRO A 70 -15.81 -2.66 -9.15
CA PRO A 70 -15.17 -3.30 -10.31
C PRO A 70 -13.92 -2.56 -10.80
N ARG A 71 -13.80 -1.27 -10.49
CA ARG A 71 -12.64 -0.44 -10.87
C ARG A 71 -11.55 -0.40 -9.82
N LEU A 72 -11.74 -1.01 -8.65
CA LEU A 72 -10.75 -0.97 -7.57
C LEU A 72 -9.75 -2.13 -7.76
N LEU A 73 -8.50 -1.82 -8.12
CA LEU A 73 -7.48 -2.85 -8.38
C LEU A 73 -7.25 -3.75 -7.15
N ARG A 74 -7.19 -3.15 -5.96
CA ARG A 74 -7.01 -3.87 -4.69
C ARG A 74 -8.01 -5.03 -4.51
N ALA A 75 -9.29 -4.80 -4.83
CA ALA A 75 -10.32 -5.83 -4.69
C ALA A 75 -10.07 -7.05 -5.60
N HIS A 76 -9.51 -6.84 -6.80
CA HIS A 76 -9.14 -7.93 -7.71
C HIS A 76 -7.92 -8.70 -7.23
N VAL A 77 -6.92 -8.00 -6.69
CA VAL A 77 -5.71 -8.62 -6.10
C VAL A 77 -6.08 -9.43 -4.86
N ASP A 78 -6.90 -8.89 -3.96
CA ASP A 78 -7.37 -9.60 -2.77
C ASP A 78 -8.13 -10.88 -3.14
N ARG A 79 -9.04 -10.78 -4.10
CA ARG A 79 -9.75 -11.94 -4.64
C ARG A 79 -8.79 -12.99 -5.20
N PHE A 80 -7.77 -12.57 -5.94
CA PHE A 80 -6.76 -13.47 -6.47
C PHE A 80 -6.06 -14.24 -5.34
N ILE A 81 -5.60 -13.55 -4.31
CA ILE A 81 -4.91 -14.16 -3.15
C ILE A 81 -5.82 -15.18 -2.45
N VAL A 82 -7.09 -14.83 -2.21
CA VAL A 82 -8.06 -15.74 -1.57
C VAL A 82 -8.30 -16.99 -2.42
N TRP A 83 -8.50 -16.81 -3.72
CA TRP A 83 -8.75 -17.92 -4.62
C TRP A 83 -7.53 -18.83 -4.78
N GLN A 84 -6.33 -18.24 -4.83
CA GLN A 84 -5.09 -18.99 -4.82
C GLN A 84 -4.96 -19.84 -3.54
N HIS A 85 -5.25 -19.26 -2.37
CA HIS A 85 -5.23 -19.98 -1.10
C HIS A 85 -6.14 -21.22 -1.10
N TYR A 86 -7.28 -21.16 -1.78
CA TYR A 86 -8.21 -22.29 -1.93
C TYR A 86 -7.94 -23.20 -3.14
N GLY A 87 -6.75 -23.11 -3.77
CA GLY A 87 -6.36 -23.98 -4.88
C GLY A 87 -7.04 -23.66 -6.21
N ARG A 88 -7.58 -22.45 -6.38
CA ARG A 88 -8.25 -21.97 -7.61
C ARG A 88 -7.38 -21.04 -8.45
N GLU A 89 -6.07 -21.22 -8.35
CA GLU A 89 -5.07 -20.32 -8.93
C GLU A 89 -5.22 -20.14 -10.45
N LEU A 90 -5.45 -21.22 -11.21
CA LEU A 90 -5.65 -21.15 -12.67
C LEU A 90 -6.83 -20.23 -13.07
N GLU A 91 -7.92 -20.28 -12.31
CA GLU A 91 -9.07 -19.42 -12.58
C GLU A 91 -8.81 -17.99 -12.12
N ALA A 92 -8.16 -17.81 -10.97
CA ALA A 92 -7.76 -16.52 -10.45
C ALA A 92 -6.83 -15.78 -11.43
N CYS A 93 -5.84 -16.48 -11.99
CA CYS A 93 -4.93 -15.95 -13.00
C CYS A 93 -5.63 -15.53 -14.28
N ARG A 94 -6.59 -16.34 -14.78
CA ARG A 94 -7.39 -15.97 -15.95
C ARG A 94 -8.13 -14.64 -15.73
N LYS A 95 -8.66 -14.43 -14.52
CA LYS A 95 -9.36 -13.19 -14.17
C LYS A 95 -8.40 -12.00 -14.05
N LEU A 96 -7.18 -12.19 -13.55
CA LEU A 96 -6.16 -11.14 -13.56
C LEU A 96 -5.72 -10.76 -14.98
N PHE A 97 -5.57 -11.71 -15.90
CA PHE A 97 -5.23 -11.40 -17.30
C PHE A 97 -6.33 -10.60 -18.01
N GLU A 98 -7.60 -10.88 -17.73
CA GLU A 98 -8.69 -10.04 -18.25
C GLU A 98 -8.64 -8.62 -17.66
N MET A 99 -8.22 -8.48 -16.40
CA MET A 99 -8.02 -7.17 -15.77
C MET A 99 -6.80 -6.42 -16.32
N GLU A 100 -5.72 -7.10 -16.67
CA GLU A 100 -4.53 -6.51 -17.31
C GLU A 100 -4.90 -5.66 -18.53
N LYS A 101 -5.85 -6.13 -19.36
CA LYS A 101 -6.34 -5.42 -20.55
C LYS A 101 -7.03 -4.09 -20.24
N THR A 102 -7.51 -3.91 -19.01
CA THR A 102 -8.28 -2.72 -18.59
C THR A 102 -7.59 -1.94 -17.48
N MET A 103 -6.31 -2.25 -17.19
CA MET A 103 -5.55 -1.72 -16.06
C MET A 103 -5.53 -0.19 -15.98
N ALA A 104 -5.40 0.48 -17.13
CA ALA A 104 -5.37 1.94 -17.22
C ALA A 104 -6.67 2.62 -16.74
N THR A 105 -7.76 1.87 -16.58
CA THR A 105 -9.06 2.38 -16.13
C THR A 105 -9.33 2.16 -14.64
N LEU A 106 -8.41 1.49 -13.94
CA LEU A 106 -8.57 1.10 -12.55
C LEU A 106 -8.08 2.19 -11.60
N THR A 107 -8.77 2.30 -10.46
CA THR A 107 -8.30 3.04 -9.29
C THR A 107 -7.33 2.15 -8.53
N SER A 108 -6.11 2.65 -8.31
CA SER A 108 -5.03 1.91 -7.66
C SER A 108 -4.04 2.84 -6.95
N THR A 109 -3.36 2.31 -5.96
CA THR A 109 -2.12 2.87 -5.41
C THR A 109 -0.91 2.26 -6.13
N PRO A 110 0.31 2.83 -5.98
CA PRO A 110 1.53 2.21 -6.50
C PRO A 110 1.74 0.78 -5.99
N ASP A 111 1.47 0.54 -4.71
CA ASP A 111 1.61 -0.78 -4.08
C ASP A 111 0.64 -1.80 -4.70
N ASP A 112 -0.62 -1.40 -4.97
CA ASP A 112 -1.58 -2.29 -5.64
C ASP A 112 -1.13 -2.69 -7.05
N GLN A 113 -0.45 -1.77 -7.77
CA GLN A 113 0.08 -2.05 -9.10
C GLN A 113 1.29 -2.98 -9.04
N GLU A 114 2.13 -2.84 -8.01
CA GLU A 114 3.24 -3.76 -7.76
C GLU A 114 2.74 -5.17 -7.42
N ASP A 115 1.80 -5.29 -6.48
CA ASP A 115 1.18 -6.56 -6.10
C ASP A 115 0.51 -7.24 -7.31
N PHE A 116 -0.20 -6.47 -8.14
CA PHE A 116 -0.80 -6.98 -9.37
C PHE A 116 0.26 -7.49 -10.35
N ARG A 117 1.29 -6.69 -10.64
CA ARG A 117 2.36 -7.05 -11.57
C ARG A 117 3.11 -8.29 -11.09
N PHE A 118 3.43 -8.36 -9.79
CA PHE A 118 4.04 -9.53 -9.18
C PHE A 118 3.16 -10.77 -9.39
N SER A 119 1.86 -10.66 -9.09
CA SER A 119 0.91 -11.77 -9.28
C SER A 119 0.84 -12.23 -10.74
N VAL A 120 0.82 -11.30 -11.70
CA VAL A 120 0.78 -11.65 -13.13
C VAL A 120 2.10 -12.27 -13.60
N GLU A 121 3.23 -11.63 -13.34
CA GLU A 121 4.54 -11.99 -13.90
C GLU A 121 5.17 -13.19 -13.21
N VAL A 122 5.08 -13.24 -11.88
CA VAL A 122 5.80 -14.23 -11.07
C VAL A 122 4.94 -15.46 -10.82
N VAL A 123 3.63 -15.28 -10.69
CA VAL A 123 2.70 -16.38 -10.37
C VAL A 123 2.01 -16.86 -11.65
N CYS A 124 1.21 -16.02 -12.28
CA CYS A 124 0.32 -16.47 -13.37
C CYS A 124 1.03 -16.85 -14.67
N ARG A 125 2.02 -16.08 -15.13
CA ARG A 125 2.76 -16.41 -16.35
C ARG A 125 3.63 -17.66 -16.23
N LYS A 126 4.09 -18.01 -15.01
CA LYS A 126 4.81 -19.28 -14.78
C LYS A 126 3.92 -20.50 -14.89
N GLN A 127 2.62 -20.34 -14.71
CA GLN A 127 1.64 -21.42 -14.86
C GLN A 127 1.09 -21.57 -16.27
N GLY A 128 1.18 -20.51 -17.09
CA GLY A 128 0.74 -20.50 -18.49
C GLY A 128 1.87 -20.77 -19.49
N GLY A 129 2.86 -21.60 -19.15
CA GLY A 129 3.94 -21.96 -20.06
C GLY A 129 3.38 -22.38 -21.42
N ASP A 130 3.66 -21.58 -22.44
CA ASP A 130 3.39 -21.73 -23.88
C ASP A 130 2.19 -22.62 -24.24
N GLY A 131 1.02 -22.01 -24.38
CA GLY A 131 -0.13 -22.56 -25.11
C GLY A 131 -0.40 -21.75 -26.36
#